data_AF-A0A4P7BEP1-F1
#
_entry.id   AF-A0A4P7BEP1-F1
#
_cell.length_a   1.000
_cell.length_b   1.000
_cell.length_c   1.000
_cell.angle_alpha   90.00
_cell.angle_beta   90.00
_cell.angle_gamma   90.00
#
_symmetry.space_group_name_H-M   'P 1'
#
loop_
_entity.id
_entity.type
_entity.pdbx_description
1 polymer ?
#
loop_
_entity_poly.entity_id
_entity_poly.type
_entity_poly.pdbx_seq_one_letter_code
_entity_poly.pdbx_strand_id
1 'polypeptide(L)' 'MNRRADSSTAEKLHIALLTKEAFGLEAAERYMRFSGLDPRQLNDVLARTAEQRRAATAFGDSHPDRRSRPR' A
#
# COMPACT_ATOMS: atom_id res chain seq x y z
N MET A 1 -2.47 -21.62 -0.29
CA MET A 1 -2.27 -20.42 0.56
C MET A 1 -3.23 -20.50 1.74
N ASN A 2 -2.72 -20.40 2.96
CA ASN A 2 -3.51 -20.53 4.19
C ASN A 2 -4.01 -19.13 4.61
N ARG A 3 -5.30 -18.85 4.39
CA ARG A 3 -5.90 -17.49 4.57
C ARG A 3 -5.61 -16.86 5.95
N ARG A 4 -5.43 -17.67 7.00
CA ARG A 4 -5.08 -17.18 8.35
C ARG A 4 -3.67 -16.61 8.42
N ALA A 5 -2.70 -17.23 7.74
CA ALA A 5 -1.33 -16.73 7.66
C ALA A 5 -1.27 -15.42 6.86
N ASP A 6 -2.07 -15.31 5.79
CA ASP A 6 -2.18 -14.09 4.98
C ASP A 6 -2.76 -12.92 5.80
N SER A 7 -3.79 -13.19 6.63
CA SER A 7 -4.43 -12.18 7.46
C SER A 7 -3.52 -11.65 8.57
N SER A 8 -2.80 -12.54 9.27
CA SER A 8 -1.85 -12.14 10.32
C SER A 8 -0.68 -11.32 9.75
N THR A 9 -0.22 -11.67 8.55
CA THR A 9 0.83 -10.92 7.86
C THR A 9 0.34 -9.52 7.47
N ALA A 10 -0.88 -9.42 6.95
CA ALA A 10 -1.49 -8.13 6.59
C ALA A 10 -1.66 -7.20 7.81
N GLU A 11 -2.08 -7.74 8.95
CA GLU A 11 -2.23 -6.97 10.18
C GLU A 11 -0.90 -6.40 10.68
N LYS A 12 0.16 -7.23 10.70
CA LYS A 12 1.51 -6.78 11.06
C LYS A 12 2.03 -5.71 10.11
N LEU A 13 1.84 -5.87 8.80
CA LEU A 13 2.21 -4.85 7.81
C LEU A 13 1.45 -3.54 8.05
N HIS A 14 0.17 -3.61 8.43
CA HIS A 14 -0.61 -2.42 8.76
C HIS A 14 -0.06 -1.71 10.00
N ILE A 15 0.28 -2.44 11.07
CA ILE A 15 0.90 -1.86 12.27
C ILE A 15 2.26 -1.23 11.94
N ALA A 16 3.07 -1.89 11.09
CA ALA A 16 4.34 -1.33 10.64
C ALA A 16 4.15 0.00 9.89
N LEU A 17 3.11 0.09 9.05
CA LEU A 17 2.77 1.33 8.35
C LEU A 17 2.38 2.45 9.32
N LEU A 18 1.51 2.16 10.29
CA LEU A 18 1.12 3.14 11.32
C LEU A 18 2.32 3.57 12.17
N THR A 19 3.20 2.63 12.50
CA THR A 19 4.43 2.88 13.25
C THR A 19 5.36 3.81 12.47
N LYS A 20 5.47 3.61 11.15
CA LYS A 20 6.27 4.48 10.27
C LYS A 20 5.77 5.92 10.31
N GLU A 21 4.46 6.11 10.22
CA GLU A 21 3.86 7.45 10.20
C GLU A 21 3.94 8.15 11.57
N ALA A 22 3.86 7.40 12.67
CA ALA A 22 3.90 7.96 14.02
C ALA A 22 5.33 8.19 14.56
N PHE A 23 6.27 7.28 14.24
CA PHE A 23 7.58 7.22 14.89
C PHE A 23 8.77 7.16 13.91
N GLY A 24 8.50 7.18 12.61
CA GLY A 24 9.52 7.13 11.57
C GLY A 24 9.88 5.70 11.12
N LEU A 25 10.65 5.64 10.02
CA LEU A 25 10.98 4.40 9.31
C LEU A 25 11.73 3.40 10.20
N GLU A 26 12.70 3.86 11.00
CA GLU A 26 13.54 2.98 11.81
C GLU A 26 12.72 2.21 12.86
N ALA A 27 11.71 2.85 13.46
CA ALA A 27 10.81 2.22 14.41
C ALA A 27 9.94 1.14 13.74
N ALA A 28 9.45 1.42 12.53
CA ALA A 28 8.70 0.45 11.74
C ALA A 28 9.57 -0.76 11.34
N GLU A 29 10.82 -0.55 10.93
CA GLU A 29 11.74 -1.66 10.63
C GLU A 29 12.03 -2.51 11.86
N ARG A 30 12.21 -1.90 13.03
CA ARG A 30 12.37 -2.62 14.30
C ARG A 30 11.13 -3.46 14.63
N TYR A 31 9.94 -2.89 14.47
CA TYR A 31 8.68 -3.64 14.64
C TYR A 31 8.59 -4.82 13.67
N MET A 32 8.90 -4.62 12.38
CA MET A 32 8.86 -5.67 11.37
C MET A 32 9.76 -6.85 11.76
N ARG A 33 11.02 -6.57 12.13
CA ARG A 33 11.97 -7.59 12.61
C ARG A 33 11.45 -8.31 13.85
N PHE A 34 10.93 -7.57 14.83
CA PHE A 34 10.35 -8.15 16.05
C PHE A 34 9.14 -9.06 15.76
N SER A 35 8.32 -8.69 14.78
CA SER A 35 7.12 -9.43 14.38
C SER A 35 7.41 -10.65 13.47
N GLY A 36 8.68 -10.87 13.13
CA GLY A 36 9.15 -11.96 12.26
C GLY A 36 8.98 -11.69 10.76
N LEU A 37 8.85 -10.43 10.35
CA LEU A 37 8.72 -10.04 8.95
C LEU A 37 10.00 -9.40 8.42
N ASP A 38 10.25 -9.54 7.12
CA ASP A 38 11.35 -8.86 6.44
C ASP A 38 10.93 -7.39 6.19
N PRO A 39 11.69 -6.39 6.68
CA PRO A 39 11.43 -4.97 6.42
C PRO A 39 11.25 -4.62 4.94
N ARG A 40 11.87 -5.38 4.02
CA ARG A 40 11.71 -5.18 2.56
C ARG A 40 10.26 -5.31 2.11
N GLN A 41 9.47 -6.15 2.77
CA GLN A 41 8.05 -6.35 2.43
C GLN A 41 7.23 -5.08 2.61
N LEU A 42 7.60 -4.20 3.54
CA LEU A 42 6.92 -2.91 3.74
C LEU A 42 7.15 -2.00 2.52
N ASN A 43 8.39 -1.94 2.01
CA ASN A 43 8.72 -1.17 0.81
C ASN A 43 8.00 -1.72 -0.43
N ASP A 44 7.90 -3.04 -0.57
CA ASP A 44 7.20 -3.68 -1.68
C ASP A 44 5.70 -3.39 -1.67
N VAL A 45 5.08 -3.30 -0.49
CA VAL A 45 3.67 -2.89 -0.35
C VAL A 45 3.51 -1.43 -0.77
N LEU A 46 4.36 -0.53 -0.26
CA LEU A 46 4.31 0.90 -0.60
C LEU A 46 4.52 1.13 -2.10
N ALA A 47 5.47 0.43 -2.72
CA ALA A 47 5.75 0.52 -4.15
C ALA A 47 4.55 0.06 -4.99
N ARG A 48 3.94 -1.08 -4.64
CA ARG A 48 2.72 -1.58 -5.30
C ARG A 48 1.55 -0.61 -5.16
N THR A 49 1.34 -0.03 -3.99
CA THR A 49 0.28 0.97 -3.79
C THR A 49 0.54 2.23 -4.64
N ALA A 50 1.79 2.69 -4.74
CA ALA A 50 2.14 3.83 -5.58
C ALA A 50 1.90 3.53 -7.08
N GLU A 51 2.26 2.34 -7.54
CA GLU A 51 2.01 1.90 -8.92
C GLU A 51 0.52 1.81 -9.25
N GLN A 52 -0.28 1.23 -8.35
CA GLN A 52 -1.74 1.17 -8.50
C GLN A 52 -2.37 2.57 -8.56
N ARG A 53 -1.90 3.52 -7.74
CA ARG A 53 -2.37 4.91 -7.80
C ARG A 53 -2.04 5.56 -9.14
N ARG A 54 -0.82 5.38 -9.66
CA ARG A 54 -0.41 5.91 -10.98
C ARG A 54 -1.27 5.33 -12.10
N ALA A 55 -1.52 4.02 -12.08
CA ALA A 55 -2.39 3.36 -13.04
C ALA A 55 -3.81 3.92 -12.96
N ALA A 56 -4.38 4.08 -11.75
CA ALA A 56 -5.72 4.64 -11.56
C ALA A 56 -5.84 6.08 -12.08
N THR A 57 -4.83 6.93 -11.87
CA THR A 57 -4.80 8.29 -12.45
C THR A 57 -4.70 8.28 -13.98
N ALA A 58 -3.95 7.34 -14.58
CA ALA A 58 -3.85 7.22 -16.03
C ALA A 58 -5.18 6.85 -16.70
N PHE A 59 -6.07 6.12 -16.00
CA PHE A 59 -7.42 5.83 -16.49
C PHE A 59 -8.42 6.97 -16.26
N GLY A 60 -8.16 7.88 -15.30
CA GLY A 60 -9.03 9.02 -14.97
C GLY A 60 -9.06 10.12 -16.03
N ASP A 61 -7.96 10.32 -16.77
CA ASP A 61 -7.86 11.34 -17.82
C ASP A 61 -8.48 10.91 -19.18
N SER A 62 -8.95 9.67 -19.28
CA SER A 62 -9.46 9.09 -20.54
C SER A 62 -10.97 9.14 -20.69
N HIS A 63 -11.70 9.85 -19.83
CA HIS A 63 -13.15 9.98 -20.00
C HIS A 63 -13.47 11.20 -20.87
N PRO A 64 -13.84 11.04 -22.17
CA PRO A 64 -14.40 12.16 -22.91
C PRO A 64 -15.68 12.58 -22.21
N ASP A 65 -15.73 13.85 -21.81
CA ASP A 65 -16.89 14.47 -21.19
C ASP A 65 -18.08 14.33 -22.15
N ARG A 66 -19.00 13.41 -21.80
CA ARG A 66 -20.23 13.14 -22.56
C ARG A 66 -21.22 14.32 -22.52
N ARG A 67 -20.93 15.43 -21.83
CA ARG A 67 -21.77 16.65 -21.85
C ARG A 67 -21.60 17.49 -23.11
N SER A 68 -20.64 17.19 -23.96
CA SER A 68 -20.36 17.96 -25.18
C SER A 68 -21.11 17.41 -26.40
N ARG A 69 -22.45 17.40 -26.38
CA ARG A 69 -23.24 17.20 -27.61
C ARG A 69 -23.98 18.51 -27.94
N PRO A 70 -23.59 19.23 -29.01
CA PRO A 70 -24.43 20.29 -29.54
C PRO A 70 -25.69 19.66 -30.16
N ARG A 71 -26.82 20.33 -29.95
CA ARG A 71 -28.11 20.01 -30.60
C ARG A 71 -28.06 20.31 -32.08
#